data_AF-A0A6G8RXH4-F1
#
_entry.id   AF-A0A6G8RXH4-F1
#
_cell.length_a   1.000
_cell.length_b   1.000
_cell.length_c   1.000
_cell.angle_alpha   90.00
_cell.angle_beta   90.00
_cell.angle_gamma   90.00
#
_symmetry.space_group_name_H-M   'P 1'
#
loop_
_entity.id
_entity.type
_entity.pdbx_description
1 polymer ?
#
loop_
_entity_poly.entity_id
_entity_poly.type
_entity_poly.pdbx_seq_one_letter_code
_entity_poly.pdbx_strand_id
1 'polypeptide(L)' 'MNIGEQILTSGIKHVVDTQKKNACVMVNEHGQEVHITKAMVVTVCQQLLNQCRNVKN' A
#
# COMPACT_ATOMS: atom_id res chain seq x y z
N MET A 1 -22.13 18.01 -24.90
CA MET A 1 -21.51 17.39 -23.71
C MET A 1 -22.64 17.20 -22.69
N ASN A 2 -23.09 15.96 -22.51
CA ASN A 2 -24.31 15.65 -21.76
C ASN A 2 -23.99 15.65 -20.25
N ILE A 3 -24.88 16.20 -19.42
CA ILE A 3 -24.74 16.20 -17.94
C ILE A 3 -24.51 14.79 -17.40
N GLY A 4 -25.08 13.76 -18.04
CA GLY A 4 -24.86 12.36 -17.70
C GLY A 4 -23.39 11.91 -17.81
N GLU A 5 -22.63 12.41 -18.77
CA GLU A 5 -21.21 12.08 -18.96
C GLU A 5 -20.33 12.70 -17.86
N GLN A 6 -20.68 13.89 -17.38
CA GLN A 6 -19.93 14.59 -16.33
C GLN A 6 -20.10 13.92 -14.96
N ILE A 7 -21.31 13.41 -14.66
CA ILE A 7 -21.60 12.72 -13.40
C ILE A 7 -20.89 11.36 -13.37
N LEU A 8 -20.92 10.60 -14.47
CA LEU A 8 -20.24 9.31 -14.56
C LEU A 8 -18.72 9.47 -14.38
N THR A 9 -18.13 10.47 -15.04
CA THR A 9 -16.70 10.76 -14.97
C THR A 9 -16.28 11.20 -13.56
N SER A 10 -17.09 12.02 -12.89
CA SER A 10 -16.83 12.49 -11.53
C SER A 10 -16.97 11.36 -10.49
N GLY A 11 -17.96 10.49 -10.65
CA GLY A 11 -18.17 9.32 -9.79
C GLY A 11 -17.04 8.30 -9.91
N ILE A 12 -16.57 8.01 -11.13
CA ILE A 12 -15.42 7.13 -11.36
C ILE A 12 -14.14 7.76 -10.77
N LYS A 13 -13.93 9.07 -10.94
CA LYS A 13 -12.77 9.77 -10.38
C LYS A 13 -12.72 9.67 -8.85
N HIS A 14 -13.86 9.79 -8.17
CA HIS A 14 -13.94 9.66 -6.71
C HIS A 14 -13.66 8.23 -6.21
N VAL A 15 -14.10 7.21 -6.95
CA VAL A 15 -13.82 5.80 -6.63
C VAL A 15 -12.37 5.43 -6.87
N VAL A 16 -11.75 5.97 -7.93
CA VAL A 16 -10.33 5.73 -8.25
C VAL A 16 -9.40 6.45 -7.27
N ASP A 17 -9.78 7.62 -6.77
CA ASP A 17 -9.01 8.40 -5.79
C ASP A 17 -9.08 7.82 -4.36
N THR A 18 -10.07 6.96 -4.08
CA THR A 18 -10.21 6.26 -2.79
C THR A 18 -9.30 5.02 -2.68
N GLN A 19 -8.29 4.87 -3.54
CA GLN A 19 -7.15 4.04 -3.19
C GLN A 19 -6.40 4.75 -2.07
N LYS A 20 -6.83 4.50 -0.82
CA LYS A 20 -6.16 4.90 0.42
C LYS A 20 -4.66 4.74 0.24
N LYS A 21 -3.96 5.83 -0.09
CA LYS A 21 -2.51 5.87 -0.05
C LYS A 21 -2.17 5.49 1.38
N ASN A 22 -1.53 4.34 1.57
CA ASN A 22 -1.19 3.84 2.90
C ASN A 22 -0.48 4.97 3.65
N ALA A 23 -1.13 5.49 4.68
CA ALA A 23 -0.66 6.66 5.42
C ALA A 23 0.52 6.34 6.36
N CYS A 24 0.94 5.08 6.41
CA CYS A 24 2.06 4.66 7.23
C CYS A 24 3.38 5.02 6.55
N VAL A 25 4.24 5.70 7.29
CA VAL A 25 5.63 5.97 6.95
C VAL A 25 6.54 5.30 7.97
N MET A 26 7.76 5.01 7.56
CA MET A 26 8.84 4.58 8.45
C MET A 26 10.08 5.45 8.18
N VAL A 27 11.00 5.50 9.13
CA VAL A 27 12.28 6.18 8.96
C VAL A 27 13.31 5.16 8.45
N ASN A 28 14.00 5.47 7.36
CA ASN A 28 15.08 4.64 6.85
C ASN A 28 16.41 4.89 7.58
N GLU A 29 17.46 4.13 7.25
CA GLU A 29 18.78 4.24 7.90
C GLU A 29 19.45 5.60 7.72
N HIS A 30 19.05 6.37 6.71
CA HIS A 30 19.52 7.73 6.45
C HIS A 30 18.69 8.81 7.16
N GLY A 31 17.74 8.42 8.01
CA GLY A 31 16.87 9.34 8.73
C GLY A 31 15.73 9.92 7.88
N GLN A 32 15.43 9.35 6.72
CA GLN A 32 14.38 9.85 5.81
C GLN A 32 13.06 9.11 6.02
N GLU A 33 11.95 9.85 5.97
CA GLU A 33 10.61 9.26 5.96
C GLU A 33 10.31 8.60 4.60
N VAL A 34 9.96 7.32 4.63
CA VAL A 34 9.58 6.53 3.46
C VAL A 34 8.23 5.88 3.68
N HIS A 35 7.37 5.86 2.65
CA HIS A 35 6.06 5.23 2.74
C HIS A 35 6.17 3.71 2.83
N ILE A 36 5.43 3.12 3.76
CA ILE A 36 5.32 1.67 3.86
C ILE A 36 4.46 1.17 2.69
N THR A 37 5.07 0.33 1.85
CA THR A 37 4.37 -0.30 0.74
C THR A 37 3.89 -1.70 1.10
N LYS A 38 2.86 -2.18 0.40
CA LYS A 38 2.39 -3.58 0.53
C LYS A 38 3.53 -4.58 0.29
N ALA A 39 4.42 -4.30 -0.67
CA ALA A 39 5.56 -5.16 -0.98
C ALA A 39 6.50 -5.31 0.22
N MET A 40 6.79 -4.23 0.95
CA MET A 40 7.62 -4.28 2.15
C MET A 40 7.02 -5.19 3.21
N VAL A 41 5.72 -5.06 3.48
CA VAL A 41 5.01 -5.90 4.46
C VAL A 41 5.05 -7.38 4.05
N VAL A 42 4.76 -7.67 2.78
CA VAL A 42 4.79 -9.05 2.25
C VAL A 42 6.18 -9.68 2.39
N THR A 43 7.24 -8.92 2.06
CA THR A 43 8.62 -9.39 2.20
C THR A 43 8.95 -9.75 3.65
N VAL A 44 8.61 -8.88 4.60
CA VAL A 44 8.87 -9.14 6.03
C VAL A 44 8.11 -10.37 6.51
N CYS A 45 6.82 -10.51 6.14
CA CYS A 45 6.04 -11.71 6.47
C CYS A 45 6.69 -12.99 5.91
N GLN A 46 7.16 -12.96 4.66
CA GLN A 46 7.83 -14.11 4.04
C GLN A 46 9.14 -14.45 4.76
N GLN A 47 9.91 -13.45 5.16
CA GLN A 47 11.14 -13.64 5.94
C GLN A 47 10.85 -14.28 7.31
N LEU A 48 9.82 -13.80 8.02
CA LEU A 48 9.39 -14.42 9.29
C LEU A 48 8.97 -15.88 9.10
N LEU A 49 8.13 -16.16 8.10
CA LEU A 49 7.68 -17.53 7.82
C LEU A 49 8.85 -18.46 7.50
N ASN A 50 9.85 -17.98 6.76
CA ASN A 50 11.05 -18.75 6.48
C ASN A 50 11.85 -19.02 7.76
N GLN A 51 11.97 -18.05 8.67
CA GLN A 51 12.62 -18.26 9.95
C GLN A 51 11.88 -19.31 10.78
N CYS A 52 10.56 -19.19 10.92
CA CYS A 52 9.73 -20.15 11.65
C CYS A 52 9.86 -21.59 11.11
N ARG A 53 9.90 -21.75 9.78
CA ARG A 53 10.06 -23.07 9.14
C ARG A 53 11.43 -23.70 9.37
N ASN A 54 12.46 -22.88 9.60
CA ASN A 54 13.83 -23.33 9.82
C ASN A 54 14.18 -23.50 11.30
N VAL A 55 13.25 -23.23 12.22
CA VAL A 55 13.41 -23.59 13.64
C VAL A 55 13.38 -25.11 13.73
N LYS A 56 14.55 -25.72 13.91
CA LYS A 56 14.68 -27.13 14.31
C LYS A 56 14.62 -27.20 15.85
N ASN A 57 13.72 -28.02 16.36
CA ASN A 57 13.57 -28.31 17.77
C ASN A 57 14.59 -29.35 18.25
#